data_AF-X1H549-F1
#
_entry.id   AF-X1H549-F1
#
_cell.length_a   1.000
_cell.length_b   1.000
_cell.length_c   1.000
_cell.angle_alpha   90.00
_cell.angle_beta   90.00
_cell.angle_gamma   90.00
#
_symmetry.space_group_name_H-M   'P 1'
#
loop_
_entity.id
_entity.type
_entity.pdbx_description
1 polymer ?
#
loop_
_entity_poly.entity_id
_entity_poly.type
_entity_poly.pdbx_seq_one_letter_code
_entity_poly.pdbx_strand_id
1 'polypeptide(L)'
;MKRVSLYIPAFIILAGLFSSCEKVIEFEGEALEQKIVLYSVLNPDSLIDVYISYSHPIFDPEFSYHQIVDADVRLFRDDSFIDTLTYRPPATVKDYVPSSV
;
A
#
# COMPACT_ATOMS: atom_id res chain seq x y z
N MET A 1 -45.74 -38.90 7.45
CA MET A 1 -44.35 -38.73 6.95
C MET A 1 -44.25 -38.59 5.42
N LYS A 2 -45.19 -39.13 4.60
CA LYS A 2 -45.15 -39.03 3.12
C LYS A 2 -45.09 -37.60 2.55
N ARG A 3 -45.77 -36.63 3.18
CA ARG A 3 -45.77 -35.22 2.74
C ARG A 3 -44.42 -34.52 2.88
N VAL A 4 -43.58 -34.93 3.84
CA VAL A 4 -42.25 -34.35 4.06
C VAL A 4 -41.26 -34.82 2.98
N SER A 5 -41.43 -36.05 2.48
CA SER A 5 -40.55 -36.59 1.43
C SER A 5 -40.62 -35.84 0.09
N LEU A 6 -41.71 -35.10 -0.16
CA LEU A 6 -41.88 -34.31 -1.38
C LEU A 6 -41.00 -33.05 -1.40
N TYR A 7 -40.65 -32.52 -0.23
CA TYR A 7 -39.88 -31.26 -0.11
C TYR A 7 -38.35 -31.49 -0.13
N ILE A 8 -37.90 -32.74 0.01
CA ILE A 8 -36.48 -33.12 -0.02
C ILE A 8 -35.79 -32.68 -1.33
N PRO A 9 -36.31 -32.96 -2.54
CA PRO A 9 -35.65 -32.52 -3.77
C PRO A 9 -35.59 -30.99 -3.91
N ALA A 10 -36.63 -30.28 -3.48
CA ALA A 10 -36.65 -28.81 -3.50
C ALA A 10 -35.59 -28.21 -2.57
N PHE A 11 -35.39 -28.82 -1.39
CA PHE A 11 -34.36 -28.41 -0.45
C PHE A 11 -32.94 -28.63 -1.01
N ILE A 12 -32.71 -29.74 -1.73
CA ILE A 12 -31.41 -30.04 -2.37
C ILE A 12 -31.09 -29.02 -3.47
N ILE A 13 -32.08 -28.67 -4.31
CA ILE A 13 -31.90 -27.65 -5.36
C ILE A 13 -31.60 -26.29 -4.73
N LEU A 14 -32.33 -25.92 -3.67
CA LEU A 14 -32.11 -24.67 -2.95
C LEU A 14 -30.72 -24.62 -2.29
N ALA A 15 -30.24 -25.72 -1.71
CA ALA A 15 -28.91 -25.81 -1.13
C ALA A 15 -27.80 -25.68 -2.20
N GLY A 16 -28.02 -26.21 -3.41
CA GLY A 16 -27.10 -26.06 -4.54
C GLY A 16 -26.93 -24.62 -5.03
N LEU A 17 -27.96 -23.78 -4.91
CA LEU A 17 -27.88 -22.36 -5.28
C LEU A 17 -26.97 -21.54 -4.35
N PHE A 18 -26.73 -22.01 -3.12
CA PHE A 18 -25.81 -21.36 -2.18
C PHE A 18 -24.37 -21.88 -2.29
N SER A 19 -24.12 -22.91 -3.10
CA SER A 19 -22.75 -23.34 -3.43
C SER A 19 -22.20 -22.41 -4.51
N SER A 20 -21.75 -21.22 -4.09
CA SER A 20 -20.94 -20.37 -4.95
C SER A 20 -19.62 -21.10 -5.23
N CYS A 21 -19.35 -21.43 -6.49
CA CYS A 21 -18.04 -21.91 -6.91
C CYS A 21 -17.02 -20.78 -6.74
N GLU A 22 -16.43 -20.69 -5.56
CA GLU A 22 -15.23 -19.89 -5.36
C GLU A 22 -14.06 -20.62 -6.04
N LYS A 23 -13.40 -19.93 -6.96
CA LYS A 23 -12.17 -20.41 -7.59
C LYS A 23 -11.06 -19.46 -7.22
N VAL A 24 -10.09 -19.96 -6.46
CA VAL A 24 -8.83 -19.24 -6.24
C VAL A 24 -8.10 -19.17 -7.57
N ILE A 25 -7.76 -17.96 -8.01
CA ILE A 25 -6.93 -17.73 -9.19
C ILE A 25 -5.51 -17.51 -8.67
N GLU A 26 -4.61 -18.45 -8.94
CA GLU A 26 -3.19 -18.26 -8.66
C GLU A 26 -2.63 -17.22 -9.64
N PHE A 27 -1.90 -16.24 -9.11
CA PHE A 27 -1.29 -15.19 -9.90
C PHE A 27 -0.02 -15.72 -10.59
N GLU A 28 -0.03 -15.79 -11.91
CA GLU A 28 1.12 -16.22 -12.75
C GLU A 28 2.00 -15.05 -13.20
N GLY A 29 2.27 -14.09 -12.31
CA GLY A 29 3.20 -12.99 -12.60
C GLY A 29 4.56 -13.16 -11.95
N GLU A 30 5.56 -12.50 -12.51
CA GLU A 30 6.90 -12.46 -11.92
C GLU A 30 6.86 -11.80 -10.53
N ALA A 31 7.72 -12.28 -9.63
CA ALA A 31 7.89 -11.66 -8.32
C ALA A 31 8.31 -10.20 -8.51
N LEU A 32 7.52 -9.28 -7.99
CA LEU A 32 7.80 -7.85 -8.08
C LEU A 32 8.89 -7.50 -7.07
N GLU A 33 10.12 -7.33 -7.55
CA GLU A 33 11.22 -6.79 -6.74
C GLU A 33 10.89 -5.36 -6.29
N GLN A 34 11.29 -5.03 -5.06
CA GLN A 34 11.15 -3.68 -4.51
C GLN A 34 12.01 -2.69 -5.29
N LYS A 35 11.42 -1.56 -5.69
CA LYS A 35 12.11 -0.48 -6.42
C LYS A 35 12.25 0.75 -5.55
N ILE A 36 13.29 1.54 -5.79
CA ILE A 36 13.44 2.85 -5.15
C ILE A 36 12.44 3.82 -5.79
N VAL A 37 11.65 4.49 -4.97
CA VAL A 37 10.66 5.50 -5.36
C VAL A 37 11.12 6.85 -4.85
N LEU A 38 11.18 7.82 -5.76
CA LEU A 38 11.42 9.23 -5.47
C LEU A 38 10.10 9.98 -5.58
N TYR A 39 9.63 10.57 -4.48
CA TYR A 39 8.46 11.43 -4.45
C TYR A 39 8.89 12.85 -4.08
N SER A 40 8.65 13.82 -4.96
CA SER A 40 9.04 15.21 -4.75
C SER A 40 7.82 16.14 -4.75
N VAL A 41 7.84 17.10 -3.83
CA VAL A 41 6.88 18.19 -3.75
C VAL A 41 7.62 19.49 -3.99
N LEU A 42 7.24 20.19 -5.06
CA LEU A 42 7.81 21.48 -5.43
C LEU A 42 6.83 22.57 -5.01
N ASN A 43 7.10 23.23 -3.89
CA ASN A 43 6.26 24.35 -3.47
C ASN A 43 6.69 25.64 -4.19
N PRO A 44 5.74 26.45 -4.69
CA PRO A 44 6.04 27.69 -5.39
C PRO A 44 6.68 28.76 -4.49
N ASP A 45 6.62 28.60 -3.17
CA ASP A 45 7.12 29.54 -2.15
C ASP A 45 8.46 29.13 -1.52
N SER A 46 9.25 28.30 -2.21
CA SER A 46 10.71 28.07 -2.06
C SER A 46 11.14 26.76 -1.39
N LEU A 47 10.22 25.92 -0.91
CA LEU A 47 10.59 24.63 -0.30
C LEU A 47 10.42 23.47 -1.29
N ILE A 48 11.54 22.80 -1.57
CA ILE A 48 11.59 21.52 -2.30
C ILE A 48 11.72 20.42 -1.27
N ASP A 49 10.69 19.60 -1.14
CA ASP A 49 10.69 18.44 -0.25
C ASP A 49 10.74 17.15 -1.07
N VAL A 50 11.56 16.21 -0.61
CA VAL A 50 11.79 14.94 -1.29
C VAL A 50 11.69 13.79 -0.30
N TYR A 51 10.94 12.76 -0.68
CA TYR A 51 10.75 11.52 0.05
C TYR A 51 11.28 10.38 -0.80
N ILE A 52 12.17 9.57 -0.22
CA ILE A 52 12.75 8.40 -0.88
C ILE A 52 12.38 7.17 -0.06
N SER A 53 11.78 6.18 -0.71
CA SER A 53 11.38 4.94 -0.07
C SER A 53 11.46 3.75 -1.02
N TYR A 54 11.39 2.54 -0.48
CA TYR A 54 11.15 1.35 -1.29
C TYR A 54 9.67 1.20 -1.61
N SER A 55 9.37 0.76 -2.84
CA SER A 55 8.01 0.42 -3.25
C SER A 55 7.54 -0.83 -2.51
N HIS A 56 6.26 -0.87 -2.18
CA HIS A 56 5.64 -2.04 -1.59
C HIS A 56 5.04 -2.97 -2.67
N PRO A 57 5.42 -4.25 -2.73
CA PRO A 57 4.80 -5.22 -3.64
C PRO A 57 3.36 -5.51 -3.23
N ILE A 58 2.46 -5.68 -4.21
CA ILE A 58 1.02 -5.90 -3.96
C ILE A 58 0.74 -7.19 -3.16
N PHE A 59 1.60 -8.21 -3.29
CA PHE A 59 1.42 -9.53 -2.69
C PHE A 59 2.22 -9.73 -1.40
N ASP A 60 2.88 -8.69 -0.89
CA ASP A 60 3.56 -8.75 0.39
C ASP A 60 2.54 -8.52 1.52
N PRO A 61 2.24 -9.53 2.36
CA PRO A 61 1.23 -9.42 3.41
C PRO A 61 1.62 -8.45 4.53
N GLU A 62 2.92 -8.14 4.67
CA GLU A 62 3.41 -7.21 5.67
C GLU A 62 3.67 -5.84 5.05
N PHE A 63 2.72 -4.92 5.23
CA PHE A 63 2.95 -3.52 4.87
C PHE A 63 4.06 -2.95 5.74
N SER A 64 5.23 -2.77 5.13
CA SER A 64 6.40 -2.20 5.79
C SER A 64 6.90 -0.99 4.98
N TYR A 65 6.62 0.20 5.49
CA TYR A 65 7.13 1.44 4.92
C TYR A 65 8.62 1.58 5.23
N HIS A 66 9.46 1.41 4.22
CA HIS A 66 10.91 1.54 4.34
C HIS A 66 11.38 2.83 3.70
N GLN A 67 11.58 3.86 4.53
CA GLN A 67 12.18 5.13 4.10
C GLN A 67 13.71 4.98 3.98
N ILE A 68 14.26 5.50 2.89
CA ILE A 68 15.71 5.62 2.71
C ILE A 68 16.15 6.96 3.31
N VAL A 69 17.03 6.91 4.31
CA VAL A 69 17.43 8.08 5.13
C VAL A 69 18.87 8.55 4.85
N ASP A 70 19.63 7.77 4.10
CA ASP A 70 21.05 7.95 3.81
C ASP A 70 21.34 8.16 2.31
N ALA A 71 20.38 8.73 1.58
CA ALA A 71 20.52 9.05 0.17
C ALA A 71 21.24 10.39 -0.07
N ASP A 72 22.08 10.45 -1.12
CA ASP A 72 22.61 11.71 -1.69
C ASP A 72 21.63 12.24 -2.74
N VAL A 73 20.93 13.34 -2.42
CA VAL A 73 19.89 13.92 -3.28
C VAL A 73 20.39 15.21 -3.90
N ARG A 74 20.70 15.17 -5.18
CA ARG A 74 21.25 16.32 -5.93
C ARG A 74 20.17 16.99 -6.76
N LEU A 75 20.08 18.30 -6.62
CA LEU A 75 19.17 19.15 -7.35
C LEU A 75 19.87 19.73 -8.59
N PHE A 76 19.20 19.64 -9.73
CA PHE A 76 19.65 20.20 -11.00
C PHE A 76 18.59 21.12 -11.59
N ARG A 77 19.04 22.14 -12.34
CA ARG A 77 18.21 22.98 -13.20
C ARG A 77 18.93 23.15 -14.52
N ASP A 78 18.28 22.76 -15.62
CA ASP A 78 18.84 22.84 -16.98
C ASP A 78 20.25 22.22 -17.04
N ASP A 79 20.39 21.01 -16.50
CA ASP A 79 21.64 20.25 -16.36
C ASP A 79 22.74 20.90 -15.48
N SER A 80 22.50 22.09 -14.93
CA SER A 80 23.37 22.72 -13.94
C SER A 80 23.06 22.18 -12.55
N PHE A 81 24.10 21.75 -11.84
CA PHE A 81 24.00 21.46 -10.40
C PHE A 81 23.59 22.72 -9.63
N ILE A 82 22.62 22.57 -8.72
CA ILE A 82 22.10 23.65 -7.89
C ILE A 82 22.53 23.44 -6.44
N ASP A 83 22.16 22.30 -5.85
CA ASP A 83 22.47 22.00 -4.45
C ASP A 83 22.31 20.50 -4.15
N THR A 84 22.79 20.05 -2.98
CA THR A 84 22.47 18.74 -2.41
C THR A 84 21.51 18.92 -1.24
N LEU A 85 20.34 18.27 -1.28
CA LEU A 85 19.34 18.40 -0.22
C LEU A 85 19.80 17.69 1.06
N THR A 86 19.60 18.37 2.20
CA THR A 86 19.92 17.84 3.52
C THR A 86 18.76 17.01 4.05
N TYR A 87 19.04 15.77 4.48
CA TYR A 87 18.07 14.93 5.15
C TYR A 87 17.50 15.61 6.40
N ARG A 88 16.17 15.61 6.51
CA ARG A 88 15.44 16.06 7.70
C ARG A 88 14.65 14.90 8.26
N PRO A 89 14.87 14.50 9.52
CA PRO A 89 14.04 13.48 10.14
C PRO A 89 12.59 13.95 10.21
N PRO A 90 11.61 13.04 10.06
CA PRO A 90 10.22 13.39 10.20
C PRO A 90 9.95 14.00 11.58
N ALA A 91 9.06 14.98 11.64
CA ALA A 91 8.65 15.56 12.92
C ALA A 91 8.12 14.44 13.83
N THR A 92 8.58 14.41 15.08
CA THR A 92 8.03 13.49 16.07
C THR A 92 6.55 13.81 16.24
N VAL A 93 5.68 12.84 16.00
CA VAL A 93 4.28 12.95 16.40
C VAL A 93 4.31 12.99 17.92
N LYS A 94 4.13 14.18 18.51
CA LYS A 94 3.90 14.25 19.96
C LYS A 94 2.65 13.45 20.24
N ASP A 95 2.74 12.48 21.14
CA ASP A 95 1.59 11.72 21.59
C ASP A 95 0.47 12.68 21.97
N TYR A 96 -0.72 12.43 21.43
CA TYR A 96 -1.91 13.19 21.78
C TYR A 96 -2.16 13.01 23.28
N VAL A 97 -1.84 14.02 24.07
CA VAL A 97 -2.28 14.11 25.47
C VAL A 97 -3.68 14.74 25.42
N PRO A 98 -4.75 13.97 25.67
CA PRO A 98 -6.08 14.58 25.80
C PRO A 98 -6.01 15.65 26.89
N SER A 99 -6.52 16.84 26.58
CA SER A 99 -6.62 17.92 27.55
C SER A 99 -7.44 17.43 28.75
N SER A 100 -6.81 17.30 29.91
CA SER A 100 -7.52 17.07 31.16
C SER A 100 -8.31 18.32 31.49
N VAL A 101 -9.61 18.29 31.19
CA VAL A 101 -10.60 19.26 31.67
C VAL A 101 -11.12 18.78 33.03
#